data_AF-A0A8E2UE65-F1
#
_entry.id   AF-A0A8E2UE65-F1
#
_cell.length_a   1.000
_cell.length_b   1.000
_cell.length_c   1.000
_cell.angle_alpha   90.00
_cell.angle_beta   90.00
_cell.angle_gamma   90.00
#
_symmetry.space_group_name_H-M   'P 1'
#
loop_
_entity.id
_entity.type
_entity.pdbx_description
1 polymer ?
#
loop_
_entity_poly.entity_id
_entity_poly.type
_entity_poly.pdbx_seq_one_letter_code
_entity_poly.pdbx_strand_id
1 'polypeptide(L)'
;MSSVQDGRLIRLFTVRGVDATYVGAFTLADPAFEYQEIPDVEGGSRRGIIFLLAPVDADVARLMPSGAPEAEQVVVADWVMPEWGGFTVELQPRELEISRVEFNLQAAFGTWLKSKNHVVQSMSLTVGNTRIRPDFYDSTAGEVIEAKKSTARSYVRTAIGQSLDYAHNARRAGYPVKPAILMPGRMEDDLSELCRELNVRVHTRVGEGFVESDW
;
A
#
# COMPACT_ATOMS: atom_id res chain seq x y z
N MET A 1 -26.98 -24.92 14.10
CA MET A 1 -26.46 -24.62 15.44
C MET A 1 -25.93 -23.19 15.38
N SER A 2 -26.52 -22.26 16.12
CA SER A 2 -26.23 -20.83 15.94
C SER A 2 -24.97 -20.42 16.70
N SER A 3 -24.16 -19.54 16.09
CA SER A 3 -22.99 -18.90 16.69
C SER A 3 -23.26 -18.21 18.04
N VAL A 4 -24.55 -17.99 18.36
CA VAL A 4 -25.03 -17.42 19.62
C VAL A 4 -24.76 -18.33 20.82
N GLN A 5 -24.73 -19.65 20.65
CA GLN A 5 -24.50 -20.59 21.76
C GLN A 5 -23.01 -20.81 22.09
N ASP A 6 -22.11 -20.54 21.14
CA ASP A 6 -20.67 -20.83 21.29
C ASP A 6 -19.82 -19.62 21.72
N GLY A 7 -20.42 -18.44 21.93
CA GLY A 7 -19.74 -17.25 22.47
C GLY A 7 -18.61 -16.69 21.60
N ARG A 8 -18.59 -16.98 20.29
CA ARG A 8 -17.53 -16.52 19.37
C ARG A 8 -17.88 -15.16 18.79
N LEU A 9 -17.31 -14.11 19.38
CA LEU A 9 -17.44 -12.73 18.94
C LEU A 9 -16.54 -12.44 17.74
N ILE A 10 -17.13 -11.88 16.69
CA ILE A 10 -16.44 -11.32 15.53
C ILE A 10 -16.19 -9.85 15.81
N ARG A 11 -14.92 -9.42 15.80
CA ARG A 11 -14.55 -8.01 16.02
C ARG A 11 -14.29 -7.34 14.69
N LEU A 12 -15.04 -6.29 14.39
CA LEU A 12 -14.96 -5.60 13.12
C LEU A 12 -14.18 -4.29 13.25
N PHE A 13 -13.29 -4.04 12.31
CA PHE A 13 -12.51 -2.82 12.17
C PHE A 13 -12.73 -2.26 10.77
N THR A 14 -12.85 -0.94 10.67
CA THR A 14 -12.71 -0.24 9.39
C THR A 14 -11.29 0.28 9.29
N VAL A 15 -10.73 0.26 8.08
CA VAL A 15 -9.38 0.75 7.82
C VAL A 15 -9.46 1.90 6.83
N ARG A 16 -8.84 3.03 7.19
CA ARG A 16 -8.62 4.17 6.28
C ARG A 16 -7.14 4.52 6.31
N GLY A 17 -6.40 4.07 5.30
CA GLY A 17 -4.94 4.22 5.29
C GLY A 17 -4.29 3.40 6.41
N VAL A 18 -3.59 4.08 7.33
CA VAL A 18 -2.96 3.45 8.51
C VAL A 18 -3.86 3.41 9.74
N ASP A 19 -5.00 4.10 9.70
CA ASP A 19 -5.92 4.17 10.84
C ASP A 19 -6.89 2.98 10.83
N ALA A 20 -6.82 2.17 11.88
CA ALA A 20 -7.80 1.13 12.16
C ALA A 20 -8.80 1.64 13.21
N THR A 21 -10.07 1.77 12.83
CA THR A 21 -11.16 2.16 13.72
C THR A 21 -11.97 0.93 14.11
N TYR A 22 -12.02 0.63 15.41
CA TYR A 22 -12.89 -0.43 15.93
C TYR A 22 -14.37 -0.02 15.79
N VAL A 23 -15.14 -0.87 15.12
CA VAL A 23 -16.59 -0.66 14.87
C VAL A 23 -17.41 -1.29 16.00
N GLY A 24 -16.97 -2.43 16.50
CA GLY A 24 -17.66 -3.17 17.55
C GLY A 24 -17.66 -4.67 17.34
N ALA A 25 -18.38 -5.36 18.22
CA ALA A 25 -18.52 -6.79 18.22
C ALA A 25 -19.81 -7.26 17.53
N PHE A 26 -19.68 -8.32 16.76
CA PHE A 26 -20.72 -8.96 15.96
C PHE A 26 -20.74 -10.46 16.25
N THR A 27 -21.80 -11.12 15.80
CA THR A 27 -21.94 -12.58 15.72
C THR A 27 -22.47 -12.95 14.34
N LEU A 28 -22.45 -14.23 13.96
CA LEU A 28 -23.14 -14.68 12.75
C LEU A 28 -24.65 -14.54 12.93
N ALA A 29 -25.33 -14.04 11.91
CA ALA A 29 -26.79 -13.98 11.87
C ALA A 29 -27.39 -15.40 11.72
N ASP A 30 -28.72 -15.49 11.70
CA ASP A 30 -29.43 -16.72 11.33
C ASP A 30 -30.36 -16.41 10.15
N PRO A 31 -30.05 -16.91 8.93
CA PRO A 31 -28.98 -17.84 8.58
C PRO A 31 -27.57 -17.21 8.66
N ALA A 32 -26.55 -18.03 8.89
CA ALA A 32 -25.17 -17.57 9.09
C ALA A 32 -24.49 -17.08 7.80
N PHE A 33 -24.93 -17.57 6.65
CA PHE A 33 -24.39 -17.17 5.36
C PHE A 33 -25.41 -17.40 4.24
N GLU A 34 -25.18 -16.73 3.12
CA GLU A 34 -25.86 -16.96 1.85
C GLU A 34 -24.85 -17.13 0.72
N TYR A 35 -25.31 -17.64 -0.42
CA TYR A 35 -24.49 -17.72 -1.62
C TYR A 35 -24.86 -16.60 -2.57
N GLN A 36 -23.86 -15.93 -3.13
CA GLN A 36 -24.06 -14.88 -4.12
C GLN A 36 -23.15 -15.11 -5.33
N GLU A 37 -23.64 -14.85 -6.54
CA GLU A 37 -22.77 -14.76 -7.70
C GLU A 37 -22.03 -13.42 -7.68
N ILE A 38 -20.71 -13.51 -7.74
CA ILE A 38 -19.79 -12.37 -7.72
C ILE A 38 -19.03 -12.41 -9.04
N PRO A 39 -18.92 -11.29 -9.77
CA PRO A 39 -18.05 -11.25 -10.94
C PRO A 39 -16.59 -11.48 -10.53
N ASP A 40 -15.87 -12.28 -11.29
CA ASP A 40 -14.43 -12.40 -11.21
C ASP A 40 -13.73 -11.24 -11.94
N VAL A 41 -12.39 -11.21 -11.86
CA VAL A 41 -11.55 -10.14 -12.42
C VAL A 41 -11.59 -10.13 -13.96
N GLU A 42 -11.96 -11.23 -14.59
CA GLU A 42 -12.04 -11.40 -16.05
C GLU A 42 -13.48 -11.33 -16.59
N GLY A 43 -14.47 -11.13 -15.72
CA GLY A 43 -15.89 -10.99 -16.07
C GLY A 43 -16.70 -12.29 -16.05
N GLY A 44 -16.14 -13.41 -15.61
CA GLY A 44 -16.87 -14.65 -15.31
C GLY A 44 -17.63 -14.58 -13.97
N SER A 45 -18.63 -15.44 -13.79
CA SER A 45 -19.36 -15.56 -12.50
C SER A 45 -18.67 -16.57 -11.58
N ARG A 46 -18.32 -16.16 -10.37
CA ARG A 46 -17.94 -17.08 -9.27
C ARG A 46 -18.99 -17.08 -8.17
N ARG A 47 -19.21 -18.24 -7.55
CA ARG A 47 -20.12 -18.38 -6.40
C ARG A 47 -19.37 -18.05 -5.11
N GLY A 48 -19.68 -16.90 -4.51
CA GLY A 48 -19.19 -16.48 -3.20
C GLY A 48 -20.09 -16.96 -2.05
N ILE A 49 -19.50 -17.10 -0.87
CA ILE A 49 -20.20 -17.28 0.40
C ILE A 49 -20.18 -15.93 1.11
N ILE A 50 -21.35 -15.35 1.36
CA ILE A 50 -21.52 -14.09 2.08
C ILE A 50 -21.92 -14.42 3.51
N PHE A 51 -21.05 -14.15 4.47
CA PHE A 51 -21.38 -14.30 5.89
C PHE A 51 -22.24 -13.14 6.37
N LEU A 52 -23.38 -13.46 6.97
CA LEU A 52 -24.30 -12.47 7.50
C LEU A 52 -23.93 -12.20 8.96
N LEU A 53 -23.76 -10.92 9.31
CA LEU A 53 -23.36 -10.51 10.66
C LEU A 53 -24.50 -9.79 11.37
N ALA A 54 -24.75 -10.17 12.61
CA ALA A 54 -25.65 -9.47 13.53
C ALA A 54 -24.83 -8.70 14.57
N PRO A 55 -25.12 -7.40 14.83
CA PRO A 55 -24.41 -6.64 15.85
C PRO A 55 -24.73 -7.16 17.25
N VAL A 56 -23.70 -7.23 18.10
CA VAL A 56 -23.83 -7.54 19.54
C VAL A 56 -23.64 -6.26 20.35
N ASP A 57 -22.53 -5.56 20.09
CA ASP A 57 -22.21 -4.26 20.67
C ASP A 57 -21.36 -3.49 19.65
N ALA A 58 -22.05 -2.84 18.72
CA ALA A 58 -21.41 -2.20 17.58
C ALA A 58 -22.13 -0.93 17.13
N ASP A 59 -21.34 0.07 16.74
CA ASP A 59 -21.83 1.30 16.13
C ASP A 59 -21.95 1.10 14.61
N VAL A 60 -23.10 0.55 14.19
CA VAL A 60 -23.39 0.24 12.77
C VAL A 60 -23.42 1.50 11.89
N ALA A 61 -23.58 2.70 12.47
CA ALA A 61 -23.49 3.94 11.70
C ALA A 61 -22.08 4.16 11.13
N ARG A 62 -21.04 3.57 11.74
CA ARG A 62 -19.66 3.59 11.21
C ARG A 62 -19.44 2.67 10.01
N LEU A 63 -20.39 1.78 9.73
CA LEU A 63 -20.37 0.93 8.54
C LEU A 63 -21.00 1.60 7.32
N MET A 64 -21.79 2.67 7.53
CA MET A 64 -22.33 3.44 6.42
C MET A 64 -21.19 4.23 5.77
N PRO A 65 -20.92 4.03 4.48
CA PRO A 65 -20.11 5.01 3.77
C PRO A 65 -20.94 6.30 3.74
N SER A 66 -20.56 7.31 4.52
CA SER A 66 -21.00 8.68 4.25
C SER A 66 -20.75 8.94 2.77
N GLY A 67 -21.85 9.06 2.02
CA GLY A 67 -21.97 9.12 0.57
C GLY A 67 -20.69 8.89 -0.21
N ALA A 68 -20.52 7.71 -0.79
CA ALA A 68 -19.47 7.50 -1.77
C ALA A 68 -19.62 8.56 -2.86
N PRO A 69 -18.72 9.57 -2.95
CA PRO A 69 -18.51 10.19 -4.24
C PRO A 69 -18.03 9.05 -5.16
N GLU A 70 -18.18 9.16 -6.48
CA GLU A 70 -17.33 8.38 -7.38
C GLU A 70 -15.90 8.49 -6.83
N ALA A 71 -15.40 7.40 -6.24
CA ALA A 71 -14.16 7.47 -5.49
C ALA A 71 -13.09 7.87 -6.50
N GLU A 72 -12.53 9.07 -6.34
CA GLU A 72 -11.51 9.57 -7.25
C GLU A 72 -10.48 8.46 -7.48
N GLN A 73 -10.29 8.09 -8.75
CA GLN A 73 -9.43 6.97 -9.13
C GLN A 73 -7.98 7.20 -8.65
N VAL A 74 -7.58 8.46 -8.53
CA VAL A 74 -6.32 8.91 -7.98
C VAL A 74 -6.59 9.96 -6.91
N VAL A 75 -6.06 9.74 -5.70
CA VAL A 75 -6.05 10.73 -4.62
C VAL A 75 -4.60 11.10 -4.34
N VAL A 76 -4.30 12.41 -4.38
CA VAL A 76 -2.97 12.95 -4.03
C VAL A 76 -3.09 13.80 -2.77
N ALA A 77 -2.19 13.59 -1.82
CA ALA A 77 -2.16 14.34 -0.56
C ALA A 77 -0.71 14.62 -0.14
N ASP A 78 -0.52 15.41 0.90
CA ASP A 78 0.82 15.68 1.42
C ASP A 78 1.50 14.39 1.89
N TRP A 79 2.79 14.27 1.60
CA TRP A 79 3.59 13.14 2.08
C TRP A 79 3.98 13.37 3.54
N VAL A 80 3.66 12.37 4.38
CA VAL A 80 4.01 12.36 5.80
C VAL A 80 5.28 11.56 5.98
N MET A 81 6.26 12.14 6.67
CA MET A 81 7.51 11.47 6.98
C MET A 81 7.27 10.29 7.92
N PRO A 82 7.83 9.10 7.66
CA PRO A 82 7.74 7.99 8.59
C PRO A 82 8.43 8.35 9.93
N GLU A 83 7.69 8.27 11.03
CA GLU A 83 8.25 8.45 12.38
C GLU A 83 8.81 7.13 12.92
N TRP A 84 9.97 7.20 13.57
CA TRP A 84 10.70 6.07 14.16
C TRP A 84 10.44 5.90 15.67
N GLY A 85 9.46 6.64 16.22
CA GLY A 85 9.05 6.56 17.62
C GLY A 85 8.42 5.21 17.93
N GLY A 86 9.17 4.33 18.59
CA GLY A 86 8.78 2.94 18.83
C GLY A 86 7.49 2.80 19.65
N PHE A 87 6.54 2.06 19.11
CA PHE A 87 5.50 1.40 19.89
C PHE A 87 5.83 -0.09 19.99
N THR A 88 5.85 -0.62 21.21
CA THR A 88 6.12 -2.03 21.49
C THR A 88 4.90 -2.86 21.12
N VAL A 89 4.96 -3.56 20.00
CA VAL A 89 4.06 -4.68 19.70
C VAL A 89 4.91 -5.94 19.82
N GLU A 90 4.50 -6.90 20.65
CA GLU A 90 5.11 -8.24 20.70
C GLU A 90 4.80 -8.98 19.40
N LEU A 91 5.53 -8.66 18.35
CA LEU A 91 5.61 -9.44 17.12
C LEU A 91 6.99 -10.13 17.11
N GLN A 92 7.02 -11.37 16.61
CA GLN A 92 8.24 -12.17 16.58
C GLN A 92 9.42 -11.35 15.99
N PRO A 93 10.66 -11.51 16.50
CA PRO A 93 11.74 -10.52 16.34
C PRO A 93 12.18 -10.22 14.91
N ARG A 94 11.73 -11.02 13.93
CA ARG A 94 12.15 -10.92 12.54
C ARG A 94 11.40 -9.87 11.74
N GLU A 95 10.20 -9.46 12.14
CA GLU A 95 9.41 -8.41 11.45
C GLU A 95 9.78 -7.00 11.91
N LEU A 96 10.23 -6.84 13.16
CA LEU A 96 10.55 -5.52 13.73
C LEU A 96 11.77 -4.86 13.08
N GLU A 97 12.85 -5.61 12.79
CA GLU A 97 14.06 -5.06 12.15
C GLU A 97 13.84 -4.68 10.67
N ILE A 98 12.92 -5.35 9.98
CA ILE A 98 12.57 -5.10 8.57
C ILE A 98 12.09 -3.67 8.38
N SER A 99 11.33 -3.16 9.35
CA SER A 99 10.70 -1.84 9.31
C SER A 99 11.71 -0.70 9.44
N ARG A 100 12.72 -0.81 10.31
CA ARG A 100 13.60 0.32 10.68
C ARG A 100 14.52 0.77 9.56
N VAL A 101 15.13 -0.17 8.83
CA VAL A 101 16.05 0.17 7.73
C VAL A 101 15.30 0.85 6.60
N GLU A 102 14.11 0.34 6.26
CA GLU A 102 13.25 0.91 5.22
C GLU A 102 12.75 2.30 5.62
N PHE A 103 12.25 2.46 6.85
CA PHE A 103 11.81 3.76 7.36
C PHE A 103 12.93 4.80 7.37
N ASN A 104 14.13 4.43 7.82
CA ASN A 104 15.28 5.33 7.81
C ASN A 104 15.69 5.72 6.38
N LEU A 105 15.62 4.77 5.44
CA LEU A 105 15.90 5.04 4.03
C LEU A 105 14.87 6.01 3.44
N GLN A 106 13.58 5.77 3.72
CA GLN A 106 12.49 6.62 3.26
C GLN A 106 12.56 8.04 3.85
N ALA A 107 12.80 8.18 5.16
CA ALA A 107 12.92 9.47 5.82
C ALA A 107 14.12 10.27 5.30
N ALA A 108 15.28 9.62 5.13
CA ALA A 108 16.47 10.25 4.55
C ALA A 108 16.23 10.69 3.10
N PHE A 109 15.60 9.85 2.29
CA PHE A 109 15.30 10.16 0.89
C PHE A 109 14.28 11.29 0.74
N GLY A 110 13.19 11.27 1.51
CA GLY A 110 12.21 12.35 1.52
C GLY A 110 12.82 13.70 1.94
N THR A 111 13.76 13.69 2.89
CA THR A 111 14.53 14.90 3.28
C THR A 111 15.44 15.36 2.15
N TRP A 112 16.12 14.43 1.48
CA TRP A 112 16.97 14.75 0.34
C TRP A 112 16.18 15.35 -0.83
N LEU A 113 15.03 14.77 -1.20
CA LEU A 113 14.13 15.32 -2.22
C LEU A 113 13.67 16.73 -1.87
N LYS A 114 13.22 16.96 -0.63
CA LYS A 114 12.86 18.31 -0.15
C LYS A 114 14.02 19.29 -0.23
N SER A 115 15.25 18.86 0.10
CA SER A 115 16.45 19.70 -0.03
C SER A 115 16.77 20.08 -1.48
N LYS A 116 16.28 19.29 -2.45
CA LYS A 116 16.38 19.54 -3.89
C LYS A 116 15.19 20.35 -4.45
N ASN A 117 14.29 20.82 -3.59
CA ASN A 117 13.04 21.50 -3.95
C ASN A 117 12.05 20.62 -4.74
N HIS A 118 12.09 19.30 -4.53
CA HIS A 118 11.07 18.40 -5.08
C HIS A 118 9.79 18.46 -4.24
N VAL A 119 8.65 18.36 -4.90
CA VAL A 119 7.34 18.28 -4.27
C VAL A 119 6.99 16.82 -4.06
N VAL A 120 7.15 16.37 -2.82
CA VAL A 120 6.90 14.98 -2.41
C VAL A 120 5.51 14.86 -1.79
N GLN A 121 4.71 13.97 -2.35
CA GLN A 121 3.31 13.74 -2.03
C GLN A 121 3.03 12.25 -1.82
N SER A 122 1.89 11.93 -1.21
CA SER A 122 1.34 10.59 -1.19
C SER A 122 0.33 10.44 -2.33
N MET A 123 0.32 9.28 -2.97
CA MET A 123 -0.63 8.92 -4.02
C MET A 123 -1.37 7.66 -3.60
N SER A 124 -2.69 7.62 -3.80
CA SER A 124 -3.51 6.42 -3.63
C SER A 124 -4.29 6.16 -4.90
N LEU A 125 -4.13 4.95 -5.45
CA LEU A 125 -4.78 4.51 -6.67
C LEU A 125 -5.85 3.48 -6.33
N THR A 126 -7.04 3.64 -6.87
CA THR A 126 -8.11 2.64 -6.75
C THR A 126 -7.94 1.61 -7.86
N VAL A 127 -7.71 0.34 -7.50
CA VAL A 127 -7.51 -0.78 -8.43
C VAL A 127 -8.46 -1.90 -8.05
N GLY A 128 -9.44 -2.16 -8.92
CA GLY A 128 -10.54 -3.08 -8.60
C GLY A 128 -11.29 -2.62 -7.34
N ASN A 129 -11.29 -3.45 -6.30
CA ASN A 129 -11.91 -3.16 -5.00
C ASN A 129 -10.89 -2.78 -3.91
N THR A 130 -9.63 -2.58 -4.26
CA THR A 130 -8.56 -2.22 -3.31
C THR A 130 -7.95 -0.86 -3.65
N ARG A 131 -7.20 -0.30 -2.69
CA ARG A 131 -6.34 0.85 -2.89
C ARG A 131 -4.89 0.40 -2.81
N ILE A 132 -4.09 0.81 -3.78
CA ILE A 132 -2.65 0.61 -3.78
C ILE A 132 -1.95 1.97 -3.65
N ARG A 133 -0.76 1.98 -3.03
CA ARG A 133 -0.04 3.20 -2.67
C ARG A 133 1.46 2.98 -2.86
N PRO A 134 2.15 3.78 -3.69
CA PRO A 134 3.61 3.86 -3.66
C PRO A 134 4.09 4.55 -2.38
N ASP A 135 5.33 4.28 -1.98
CA ASP A 135 5.96 4.95 -0.83
C ASP A 135 6.10 6.46 -1.04
N PHE A 136 6.38 6.88 -2.29
CA PHE A 136 6.43 8.28 -2.69
C PHE A 136 5.72 8.51 -4.01
N TYR A 137 5.12 9.69 -4.11
CA TYR A 137 4.84 10.34 -5.37
C TYR A 137 5.63 11.65 -5.42
N ASP A 138 6.60 11.74 -6.34
CA ASP A 138 7.34 12.96 -6.62
C ASP A 138 6.70 13.64 -7.83
N SER A 139 5.94 14.72 -7.59
CA SER A 139 5.25 15.44 -8.66
C SER A 139 6.18 16.35 -9.46
N THR A 140 7.37 16.68 -8.93
CA THR A 140 8.40 17.42 -9.66
C THR A 140 9.02 16.54 -10.74
N ALA A 141 9.37 15.30 -10.41
CA ALA A 141 9.94 14.33 -11.35
C ALA A 141 8.88 13.56 -12.15
N GLY A 142 7.63 13.55 -11.66
CA GLY A 142 6.53 12.76 -12.21
C GLY A 142 6.71 11.27 -11.93
N GLU A 143 7.17 10.90 -10.75
CA GLU A 143 7.60 9.54 -10.39
C GLU A 143 6.80 8.92 -9.26
N VAL A 144 6.50 7.63 -9.38
CA VAL A 144 6.02 6.79 -8.27
C VAL A 144 7.15 5.86 -7.84
N ILE A 145 7.57 5.99 -6.59
CA ILE A 145 8.81 5.40 -6.08
C ILE A 145 8.47 4.35 -5.03
N GLU A 146 8.98 3.13 -5.21
CA GLU A 146 8.91 2.04 -4.23
C GLU A 146 10.28 1.85 -3.56
N ALA A 147 10.34 1.95 -2.23
CA ALA A 147 11.55 1.74 -1.46
C ALA A 147 11.67 0.29 -0.99
N LYS A 148 12.91 -0.21 -0.90
CA LYS A 148 13.20 -1.49 -0.25
C LYS A 148 14.43 -1.39 0.62
N LYS A 149 14.40 -2.05 1.77
CA LYS A 149 15.55 -2.14 2.69
C LYS A 149 16.80 -2.90 2.20
N SER A 150 16.76 -3.55 1.03
CA SER A 150 17.85 -4.44 0.59
C SER A 150 17.93 -4.55 -0.92
N THR A 151 19.15 -4.68 -1.44
CA THR A 151 19.47 -4.91 -2.86
C THR A 151 19.37 -6.38 -3.28
N ALA A 152 18.93 -7.28 -2.39
CA ALA A 152 18.74 -8.68 -2.76
C ALA A 152 17.70 -8.81 -3.89
N ARG A 153 17.95 -9.74 -4.82
CA ARG A 153 17.16 -9.93 -6.05
C ARG A 153 15.65 -9.99 -5.83
N SER A 154 15.18 -10.62 -4.76
CA SER A 154 13.76 -10.70 -4.44
C SER A 154 13.16 -9.32 -4.18
N TYR A 155 13.82 -8.48 -3.38
CA TYR A 155 13.35 -7.12 -3.10
C TYR A 155 13.35 -6.24 -4.35
N VAL A 156 14.42 -6.30 -5.14
CA VAL A 156 14.53 -5.52 -6.39
C VAL A 156 13.40 -5.88 -7.36
N ARG A 157 13.17 -7.19 -7.60
CA ARG A 157 12.11 -7.64 -8.51
C ARG A 157 10.72 -7.25 -8.01
N THR A 158 10.48 -7.32 -6.71
CA THR A 158 9.21 -6.88 -6.12
C THR A 158 9.02 -5.38 -6.30
N ALA A 159 10.06 -4.56 -6.08
CA ALA A 159 9.99 -3.11 -6.27
C ALA A 159 9.74 -2.71 -7.73
N ILE A 160 10.40 -3.40 -8.68
CA ILE A 160 10.13 -3.25 -10.12
C ILE A 160 8.66 -3.55 -10.42
N GLY A 161 8.14 -4.70 -9.94
CA GLY A 161 6.75 -5.08 -10.16
C GLY A 161 5.75 -4.08 -9.60
N GLN A 162 5.96 -3.64 -8.35
CA GLN A 162 5.10 -2.65 -7.69
C GLN A 162 5.12 -1.29 -8.39
N SER A 163 6.31 -0.74 -8.69
CA SER A 163 6.42 0.56 -9.35
C SER A 163 5.79 0.57 -10.76
N LEU A 164 5.95 -0.52 -11.52
CA LEU A 164 5.29 -0.69 -12.82
C LEU A 164 3.76 -0.81 -12.68
N ASP A 165 3.27 -1.53 -11.66
CA ASP A 165 1.84 -1.66 -11.37
C ASP A 165 1.21 -0.30 -11.01
N TYR A 166 1.88 0.49 -10.17
CA TYR A 166 1.45 1.86 -9.86
C TYR A 166 1.41 2.73 -11.11
N ALA A 167 2.49 2.75 -11.89
CA ALA A 167 2.57 3.55 -13.10
C ALA A 167 1.50 3.14 -14.14
N HIS A 168 1.22 1.85 -14.27
CA HIS A 168 0.18 1.33 -15.14
C HIS A 168 -1.21 1.82 -14.72
N ASN A 169 -1.57 1.65 -13.44
CA ASN A 169 -2.89 2.02 -12.95
C ASN A 169 -3.09 3.55 -12.90
N ALA A 170 -2.07 4.31 -12.52
CA ALA A 170 -2.10 5.77 -12.57
C ALA A 170 -2.34 6.27 -14.00
N ARG A 171 -1.63 5.69 -15.00
CA ARG A 171 -1.85 6.01 -16.41
C ARG A 171 -3.26 5.69 -16.87
N ARG A 172 -3.81 4.53 -16.48
CA ARG A 172 -5.21 4.15 -16.79
C ARG A 172 -6.22 5.13 -16.19
N ALA A 173 -5.90 5.74 -15.06
CA ALA A 173 -6.69 6.77 -14.41
C ALA A 173 -6.44 8.19 -14.94
N GLY A 174 -5.72 8.34 -16.07
CA GLY A 174 -5.45 9.65 -16.68
C GLY A 174 -4.31 10.43 -16.02
N TYR A 175 -3.52 9.79 -15.16
CA TYR A 175 -2.44 10.42 -14.40
C TYR A 175 -1.08 9.76 -14.71
N PRO A 176 -0.45 10.09 -15.85
CA PRO A 176 0.77 9.42 -16.28
C PRO A 176 1.95 9.76 -15.35
N VAL A 177 2.58 8.71 -14.82
CA VAL A 177 3.77 8.77 -13.96
C VAL A 177 4.81 7.76 -14.43
N LYS A 178 6.07 8.00 -14.09
CA LYS A 178 7.19 7.10 -14.36
C LYS A 178 7.43 6.16 -13.17
N PRO A 179 7.69 4.87 -13.41
CA PRO A 179 8.04 3.93 -12.35
C PRO A 179 9.47 4.18 -11.86
N ALA A 180 9.67 4.14 -10.55
CA ALA A 180 10.98 4.29 -9.93
C ALA A 180 11.10 3.41 -8.68
N ILE A 181 12.35 3.07 -8.32
CA ILE A 181 12.66 2.30 -7.11
C ILE A 181 13.75 2.99 -6.29
N LEU A 182 13.72 2.81 -4.97
CA LEU A 182 14.70 3.35 -4.03
C LEU A 182 15.44 2.22 -3.30
N MET A 183 16.76 2.23 -3.41
CA MET A 183 17.64 1.17 -2.90
C MET A 183 18.68 1.71 -1.91
N PRO A 184 19.06 0.94 -0.88
CA PRO A 184 20.00 1.37 0.16
C PRO A 184 21.46 1.35 -0.30
N GLY A 185 21.72 0.91 -1.54
CA GLY A 185 23.04 0.80 -2.14
C GLY A 185 22.97 0.23 -3.55
N ARG A 186 24.14 0.01 -4.16
CA ARG A 186 24.28 -0.48 -5.53
C ARG A 186 23.64 -1.87 -5.71
N MET A 187 22.88 -2.04 -6.79
CA MET A 187 22.33 -3.33 -7.20
C MET A 187 23.34 -4.14 -8.03
N GLU A 188 23.03 -5.41 -8.26
CA GLU A 188 23.72 -6.24 -9.26
C GLU A 188 23.52 -5.67 -10.67
N ASP A 189 24.49 -5.89 -11.55
CA ASP A 189 24.53 -5.29 -12.89
C ASP A 189 23.35 -5.74 -13.74
N ASP A 190 23.03 -7.04 -13.72
CA ASP A 190 21.92 -7.60 -14.48
C ASP A 190 20.55 -7.03 -14.05
N LEU A 191 20.41 -6.71 -12.77
CA LEU A 191 19.20 -6.07 -12.24
C LEU A 191 19.12 -4.58 -12.60
N SER A 192 20.27 -3.91 -12.69
CA SER A 192 20.35 -2.53 -13.18
C SER A 192 20.01 -2.46 -14.67
N GLU A 193 20.52 -3.42 -15.46
CA GLU A 193 20.17 -3.58 -16.86
C GLU A 193 18.67 -3.85 -17.05
N LEU A 194 18.08 -4.72 -16.23
CA LEU A 194 16.63 -4.97 -16.25
C LEU A 194 15.83 -3.69 -15.96
N CYS A 195 16.23 -2.89 -14.96
CA CYS A 195 15.57 -1.61 -14.67
C CYS A 195 15.65 -0.66 -15.87
N ARG A 196 16.81 -0.59 -16.54
CA ARG A 196 17.01 0.21 -17.74
C ARG A 196 16.12 -0.24 -18.89
N GLU A 197 16.04 -1.54 -19.17
CA GLU A 197 15.17 -2.08 -20.22
C GLU A 197 13.69 -1.80 -19.97
N LEU A 198 13.26 -1.85 -18.70
CA LEU A 198 11.89 -1.59 -18.29
C LEU A 198 11.58 -0.09 -18.08
N ASN A 199 12.55 0.80 -18.30
CA ASN A 199 12.47 2.23 -18.02
C ASN A 199 12.02 2.54 -16.57
N VAL A 200 12.54 1.76 -15.63
CA VAL A 200 12.40 1.99 -14.18
C VAL A 200 13.60 2.80 -13.72
N ARG A 201 13.36 4.01 -13.20
CA ARG A 201 14.42 4.84 -12.61
C ARG A 201 14.89 4.22 -11.30
N VAL A 202 16.18 4.30 -11.03
CA VAL A 202 16.77 3.78 -9.78
C VAL A 202 17.36 4.94 -8.99
N HIS A 203 16.83 5.15 -7.78
CA HIS A 203 17.42 6.00 -6.77
C HIS A 203 18.28 5.16 -5.84
N THR A 204 19.57 5.46 -5.74
CA THR A 204 20.54 4.69 -4.96
C THR A 204 21.15 5.55 -3.87
N ARG A 205 21.13 5.08 -2.62
CA ARG A 205 21.84 5.74 -1.53
C ARG A 205 23.36 5.65 -1.73
N VAL A 206 24.05 6.78 -1.64
CA VAL A 206 25.51 6.90 -1.69
C VAL A 206 25.98 7.83 -0.57
N GLY A 207 26.59 7.25 0.47
CA GLY A 207 26.94 7.99 1.69
C GLY A 207 25.71 8.61 2.36
N GLU A 208 25.76 9.91 2.58
CA GLU A 208 24.64 10.71 3.15
C GLU A 208 23.66 11.22 2.08
N GLY A 209 23.91 10.96 0.80
CA GLY A 209 23.10 11.42 -0.31
C GLY A 209 22.49 10.29 -1.13
N PHE A 210 21.91 10.69 -2.27
CA PHE A 210 21.33 9.79 -3.24
C PHE A 210 21.77 10.20 -4.65
N VAL A 211 21.88 9.20 -5.52
CA VAL A 211 22.10 9.38 -6.96
C VAL A 211 20.99 8.68 -7.71
N GLU A 212 20.62 9.24 -8.85
CA GLU A 212 19.68 8.63 -9.78
C GLU A 212 20.41 7.93 -10.93
N SER A 213 19.74 6.99 -11.58
CA SER A 213 20.22 6.33 -12.79
C SER A 213 20.23 7.27 -14.01
N ASP A 214 21.24 7.14 -14.86
CA ASP A 214 21.46 8.01 -16.05
C ASP A 214 20.57 7.68 -17.27
N TRP A 215 19.48 6.91 -17.11
CA TRP A 215 18.57 6.51 -18.19
C TRP A 215 17.13 7.02 -18.00
#